data_AF-A0A960LMU6-F1
#
_entry.id   AF-A0A960LMU6-F1
#
_cell.length_a   1.000
_cell.length_b   1.000
_cell.length_c   1.000
_cell.angle_alpha   90.00
_cell.angle_beta   90.00
_cell.angle_gamma   90.00
#
_symmetry.space_group_name_H-M   'P 1'
#
loop_
_entity.id
_entity.type
_entity.pdbx_description
1 polymer ?
#
loop_
_entity_poly.entity_id
_entity_poly.type
_entity_poly.pdbx_seq_one_letter_code
_entity_poly.pdbx_strand_id
1 'polypeptide(L)'
;LSHEEIFTLVRQTLADEMAAWHALDDCDPAVARRTIRHQLRKSRDRARRDAHLAKRDHDPELWHDWRKMVKRLRYQREFIAATHGRLPGKIDARISRLGTRLGERNDLANLAVAADRLAASGSLERREHGLVRKAIAAEEHRLMRNCRRLGRQVSFKKGR
;
A
#
# COMPACT_ATOMS: atom_id res chain seq x y z
N LEU A 1 -5.87 32.45 -0.08
CA LEU A 1 -7.05 32.13 -0.87
C LEU A 1 -8.28 32.47 -0.05
N SER A 2 -9.16 33.32 -0.57
CA SER A 2 -10.46 33.58 0.03
C SER A 2 -11.31 32.28 0.00
N HIS A 3 -12.33 32.21 0.84
CA HIS A 3 -13.27 31.08 0.83
C HIS A 3 -13.86 30.85 -0.57
N GLU A 4 -14.11 31.92 -1.31
CA GLU A 4 -14.71 31.89 -2.65
C GLU A 4 -13.75 31.30 -3.70
N GLU A 5 -12.45 31.59 -3.58
CA GLU A 5 -11.41 31.01 -4.44
C GLU A 5 -11.26 29.50 -4.21
N ILE A 6 -11.36 29.05 -2.95
CA ILE A 6 -11.31 27.62 -2.59
C ILE A 6 -12.53 26.87 -3.16
N PHE A 7 -13.73 27.43 -3.02
CA PHE A 7 -14.95 26.82 -3.55
C PHE A 7 -14.94 26.73 -5.08
N THR A 8 -14.36 27.71 -5.75
CA THR A 8 -14.21 27.72 -7.21
C THR A 8 -13.22 26.65 -7.67
N LEU A 9 -12.07 26.54 -6.98
CA LEU A 9 -11.08 25.50 -7.27
C LEU A 9 -11.64 24.09 -7.08
N VAL A 10 -12.40 23.87 -6.00
CA VAL A 10 -13.02 22.57 -5.71
C VAL A 10 -14.09 22.22 -6.76
N ARG A 11 -14.95 23.17 -7.16
CA ARG A 11 -15.95 22.96 -8.22
C ARG A 11 -15.31 22.65 -9.55
N GLN A 12 -14.27 23.38 -9.95
CA GLN A 12 -13.55 23.13 -11.18
C GLN A 12 -12.91 21.73 -11.17
N THR A 13 -12.24 21.38 -10.07
CA THR A 13 -11.65 20.04 -9.91
C THR A 13 -12.69 18.93 -10.03
N LEU A 14 -13.87 19.10 -9.41
CA LEU A 14 -14.96 18.13 -9.53
C LEU A 14 -15.52 18.03 -10.94
N ALA A 15 -15.70 19.17 -11.63
CA ALA A 15 -16.19 19.20 -13.00
C ALA A 15 -15.22 18.51 -13.97
N ASP A 16 -13.92 18.78 -13.83
CA ASP A 16 -12.87 18.18 -14.64
C ASP A 16 -12.79 16.65 -14.41
N GLU A 17 -12.90 16.22 -13.15
CA GLU A 17 -12.99 14.80 -12.81
C GLU A 17 -14.23 14.16 -13.41
N MET A 18 -15.43 14.76 -13.26
CA MET A 18 -16.67 14.23 -13.83
C MET A 18 -16.63 14.14 -15.35
N ALA A 19 -16.08 15.14 -16.04
CA ALA A 19 -15.89 15.10 -17.49
C ALA A 19 -14.95 13.95 -17.91
N ALA A 20 -13.88 13.71 -17.15
CA ALA A 20 -13.00 12.57 -17.37
C ALA A 20 -13.70 11.22 -17.15
N TRP A 21 -14.64 11.14 -16.19
CA TRP A 21 -15.47 9.95 -15.97
C TRP A 21 -16.46 9.72 -17.12
N HIS A 22 -17.13 10.76 -17.62
CA HIS A 22 -18.04 10.63 -18.77
C HIS A 22 -17.31 10.22 -20.05
N ALA A 23 -16.10 10.72 -20.29
CA ALA A 23 -15.28 10.28 -21.42
C ALA A 23 -14.87 8.80 -21.33
N LEU A 24 -14.93 8.18 -20.14
CA LEU A 24 -14.70 6.75 -19.96
C LEU A 24 -15.97 5.91 -20.24
N ASP A 25 -17.17 6.48 -20.13
CA ASP A 25 -18.43 5.79 -20.49
C ASP A 25 -18.51 5.52 -22.00
N ASP A 26 -17.95 6.42 -22.83
CA ASP A 26 -17.89 6.28 -24.29
C ASP A 26 -16.65 5.49 -24.78
N CYS A 27 -15.84 4.96 -23.87
CA CYS A 27 -14.62 4.24 -24.23
C CYS A 27 -14.97 2.85 -24.80
N ASP A 28 -14.44 2.53 -25.99
CA ASP A 28 -14.47 1.16 -26.52
C ASP A 28 -14.03 0.16 -25.42
N PRO A 29 -14.89 -0.80 -25.05
CA PRO A 29 -14.59 -1.79 -24.02
C PRO A 29 -13.25 -2.51 -24.21
N ALA A 30 -12.81 -2.72 -25.45
CA ALA A 30 -11.50 -3.32 -25.76
C ALA A 30 -10.34 -2.39 -25.38
N VAL A 31 -10.47 -1.09 -25.64
CA VAL A 31 -9.52 -0.05 -25.26
C VAL A 31 -9.49 0.10 -23.73
N ALA A 32 -10.65 0.21 -23.08
CA ALA A 32 -10.76 0.27 -21.62
C ALA A 32 -10.07 -0.94 -20.95
N ARG A 33 -10.35 -2.17 -21.42
CA ARG A 33 -9.70 -3.39 -20.92
C ARG A 33 -8.18 -3.40 -21.13
N ARG A 34 -7.68 -2.82 -22.23
CA ARG A 34 -6.24 -2.72 -22.51
C ARG A 34 -5.57 -1.73 -21.56
N THR A 35 -6.19 -0.55 -21.36
CA THR A 35 -5.72 0.48 -20.44
C THR A 35 -5.69 -0.03 -19.00
N ILE A 36 -6.77 -0.68 -18.53
CA ILE A 36 -6.84 -1.29 -17.20
C ILE A 36 -5.72 -2.32 -17.01
N ARG A 37 -5.54 -3.25 -17.97
CA ARG A 37 -4.45 -4.24 -17.90
C ARG A 37 -3.07 -3.59 -17.87
N HIS A 38 -2.87 -2.53 -18.64
CA HIS A 38 -1.61 -1.78 -18.66
C HIS A 38 -1.33 -1.11 -17.30
N GLN A 39 -2.32 -0.45 -16.70
CA GLN A 39 -2.16 0.20 -15.40
C GLN A 39 -1.94 -0.81 -14.27
N LEU A 40 -2.68 -1.92 -14.25
CA LEU A 40 -2.43 -3.02 -13.31
C LEU A 40 -1.00 -3.56 -13.41
N ARG A 41 -0.49 -3.73 -14.64
CA ARG A 41 0.90 -4.17 -14.87
C ARG A 41 1.89 -3.15 -14.33
N LYS A 42 1.70 -1.84 -14.60
CA LYS A 42 2.55 -0.77 -14.06
C LYS A 42 2.58 -0.78 -12.53
N SER A 43 1.42 -0.85 -11.87
CA SER A 43 1.33 -0.90 -10.41
C SER A 43 1.98 -2.15 -9.83
N ARG A 44 1.80 -3.30 -10.47
CA ARG A 44 2.51 -4.54 -10.10
C ARG A 44 4.02 -4.41 -10.24
N ASP A 45 4.50 -3.88 -11.34
CA ASP A 45 5.94 -3.76 -11.61
C ASP A 45 6.59 -2.74 -10.66
N ARG A 46 5.87 -1.67 -10.29
CA ARG A 46 6.29 -0.76 -9.23
C ARG A 46 6.32 -1.44 -7.85
N ALA A 47 5.26 -2.16 -7.46
CA ALA A 47 5.22 -2.89 -6.20
C ALA A 47 6.39 -3.88 -6.05
N ARG A 48 6.85 -4.46 -7.17
CA ARG A 48 8.04 -5.33 -7.20
C ARG A 48 9.34 -4.58 -6.95
N ARG A 49 9.52 -3.41 -7.57
CA ARG A 49 10.70 -2.57 -7.36
C ARG A 49 10.77 -2.10 -5.92
N ASP A 50 9.66 -1.58 -5.39
CA ASP A 50 9.58 -1.11 -4.00
C ASP A 50 9.86 -2.26 -3.02
N ALA A 51 9.36 -3.47 -3.31
CA ALA A 51 9.68 -4.67 -2.53
C ALA A 51 11.17 -5.04 -2.55
N HIS A 52 11.86 -4.80 -3.66
CA HIS A 52 13.28 -5.09 -3.78
C HIS A 52 14.11 -4.07 -2.99
N LEU A 53 13.80 -2.78 -3.16
CA LEU A 53 14.44 -1.68 -2.46
C LEU A 53 14.27 -1.80 -0.94
N ALA A 54 13.04 -1.98 -0.47
CA ALA A 54 12.73 -2.11 0.97
C ALA A 54 13.49 -3.28 1.62
N LYS A 55 13.66 -4.40 0.91
CA LYS A 55 14.40 -5.57 1.41
C LYS A 55 15.91 -5.37 1.45
N ARG A 56 16.45 -4.47 0.65
CA ARG A 56 17.89 -4.22 0.55
C ARG A 56 18.34 -3.24 1.64
N ASP A 57 17.70 -2.08 1.71
CA ASP A 57 18.24 -0.95 2.49
C ASP A 57 17.58 -0.82 3.88
N HIS A 58 16.58 -1.65 4.20
CA HIS A 58 15.88 -1.68 5.49
C HIS A 58 15.28 -0.33 5.95
N ASP A 59 15.31 0.69 5.11
CA ASP A 59 14.79 2.04 5.32
C ASP A 59 13.26 2.03 5.53
N PRO A 60 12.75 2.59 6.66
CA PRO A 60 11.32 2.73 6.94
C PRO A 60 10.50 3.35 5.79
N GLU A 61 11.04 4.31 5.06
CA GLU A 61 10.32 4.97 3.95
C GLU A 61 10.08 4.00 2.79
N LEU A 62 11.09 3.21 2.43
CA LEU A 62 10.97 2.20 1.38
C LEU A 62 9.92 1.13 1.74
N TRP A 63 9.83 0.75 3.00
CA TRP A 63 8.78 -0.15 3.50
C TRP A 63 7.40 0.48 3.41
N HIS A 64 7.28 1.76 3.74
CA HIS A 64 6.05 2.52 3.66
C HIS A 64 5.57 2.65 2.20
N ASP A 65 6.48 2.94 1.28
CA ASP A 65 6.19 3.02 -0.15
C ASP A 65 5.75 1.67 -0.72
N TRP A 66 6.43 0.58 -0.35
CA TRP A 66 5.98 -0.75 -0.74
C TRP A 66 4.57 -1.04 -0.23
N ARG A 67 4.26 -0.69 1.04
CA ARG A 67 2.91 -0.82 1.60
C ARG A 67 1.88 -0.03 0.79
N LYS A 68 2.15 1.25 0.47
CA LYS A 68 1.26 2.08 -0.35
C LYS A 68 0.98 1.43 -1.70
N MET A 69 2.01 0.88 -2.34
CA MET A 69 1.86 0.25 -3.65
C MET A 69 1.07 -1.05 -3.60
N VAL A 70 1.27 -1.89 -2.57
CA VAL A 70 0.46 -3.11 -2.36
C VAL A 70 -1.00 -2.75 -2.09
N LYS A 71 -1.27 -1.71 -1.29
CA LYS A 71 -2.63 -1.21 -1.03
C LYS A 71 -3.30 -0.71 -2.31
N ARG A 72 -2.58 0.05 -3.14
CA ARG A 72 -3.05 0.52 -4.45
C ARG A 72 -3.39 -0.65 -5.38
N LEU A 73 -2.49 -1.63 -5.49
CA LEU A 73 -2.71 -2.82 -6.31
C LEU A 73 -3.93 -3.62 -5.83
N ARG A 74 -4.15 -3.72 -4.51
CA ARG A 74 -5.34 -4.34 -3.93
C ARG A 74 -6.60 -3.63 -4.40
N TYR A 75 -6.68 -2.31 -4.21
CA TYR A 75 -7.84 -1.52 -4.59
C TYR A 75 -8.15 -1.60 -6.08
N GLN A 76 -7.15 -1.47 -6.95
CA GLN A 76 -7.35 -1.63 -8.39
C GLN A 76 -7.99 -2.99 -8.73
N ARG A 77 -7.55 -4.06 -8.06
CA ARG A 77 -8.08 -5.41 -8.30
C ARG A 77 -9.47 -5.62 -7.69
N GLU A 78 -9.77 -4.99 -6.56
CA GLU A 78 -11.11 -4.98 -5.96
C GLU A 78 -12.11 -4.22 -6.85
N PHE A 79 -11.75 -3.04 -7.35
CA PHE A 79 -12.59 -2.28 -8.29
C PHE A 79 -12.89 -3.09 -9.55
N ILE A 80 -11.86 -3.68 -10.18
CA ILE A 80 -12.04 -4.53 -11.36
C ILE A 80 -12.84 -5.79 -11.04
N ALA A 81 -12.76 -6.29 -9.79
CA ALA A 81 -13.57 -7.43 -9.39
C ALA A 81 -15.06 -7.07 -9.34
N ALA A 82 -15.37 -5.94 -8.69
CA ALA A 82 -16.72 -5.43 -8.55
C ALA A 82 -17.35 -5.11 -9.92
N THR A 83 -16.64 -4.42 -10.81
CA THR A 83 -17.18 -4.06 -12.14
C THR A 83 -17.40 -5.26 -13.07
N HIS A 84 -16.73 -6.39 -12.81
CA HIS A 84 -16.91 -7.62 -13.57
C HIS A 84 -17.80 -8.65 -12.85
N GLY A 85 -18.39 -8.31 -11.69
CA GLY A 85 -19.19 -9.24 -10.89
C GLY A 85 -18.43 -10.50 -10.43
N ARG A 86 -17.09 -10.43 -10.32
CA ARG A 86 -16.26 -11.59 -9.95
C ARG A 86 -15.89 -11.58 -8.48
N LEU A 87 -15.82 -12.77 -7.88
CA LEU A 87 -15.27 -12.94 -6.54
C LEU A 87 -13.74 -12.78 -6.52
N PRO A 88 -13.15 -12.36 -5.38
CA PRO A 88 -11.70 -12.30 -5.21
C PRO A 88 -11.04 -13.67 -5.41
N GLY A 89 -10.05 -13.72 -6.29
CA GLY A 89 -9.29 -14.95 -6.55
C GLY A 89 -8.15 -15.18 -5.54
N LYS A 90 -7.45 -16.32 -5.68
CA LYS A 90 -6.27 -16.66 -4.85
C LYS A 90 -5.21 -15.56 -4.82
N ILE A 91 -4.99 -14.84 -5.92
CA ILE A 91 -4.05 -13.72 -5.94
C ILE A 91 -4.54 -12.52 -5.14
N ASP A 92 -5.83 -12.21 -5.21
CA ASP A 92 -6.44 -11.09 -4.47
C ASP A 92 -6.28 -11.32 -2.97
N ALA A 93 -6.55 -12.55 -2.52
CA ALA A 93 -6.32 -12.98 -1.14
C ALA A 93 -4.84 -12.86 -0.72
N ARG A 94 -3.88 -13.20 -1.59
CA ARG A 94 -2.44 -13.06 -1.30
C ARG A 94 -2.01 -11.60 -1.18
N ILE A 95 -2.50 -10.73 -2.07
CA ILE A 95 -2.23 -9.29 -2.03
C ILE A 95 -2.82 -8.69 -0.75
N SER A 96 -4.05 -9.07 -0.40
CA SER A 96 -4.69 -8.63 0.84
C SER A 96 -3.89 -9.03 2.08
N ARG A 97 -3.50 -10.31 2.19
CA ARG A 97 -2.64 -10.80 3.28
C ARG A 97 -1.30 -10.06 3.35
N LEU A 98 -0.66 -9.81 2.20
CA LEU A 98 0.58 -9.03 2.16
C LEU A 98 0.36 -7.60 2.67
N GLY A 99 -0.73 -6.95 2.25
CA GLY A 99 -1.13 -5.63 2.71
C GLY A 99 -1.32 -5.57 4.22
N THR A 100 -2.00 -6.57 4.80
CA THR A 100 -2.17 -6.70 6.25
C THR A 100 -0.82 -6.80 6.96
N ARG A 101 0.08 -7.68 6.51
CA ARG A 101 1.40 -7.84 7.15
C ARG A 101 2.28 -6.58 7.05
N LEU A 102 2.20 -5.85 5.94
CA LEU A 102 2.88 -4.56 5.80
C LEU A 102 2.25 -3.49 6.68
N GLY A 103 0.92 -3.56 6.92
CA GLY A 103 0.21 -2.76 7.92
C GLY A 103 0.73 -3.01 9.33
N GLU A 104 0.72 -4.27 9.77
CA GLU A 104 1.23 -4.66 11.10
C GLU A 104 2.67 -4.19 11.33
N ARG A 105 3.55 -4.29 10.31
CA ARG A 105 4.90 -3.75 10.40
C ARG A 105 4.91 -2.23 10.60
N ASN A 106 4.08 -1.50 9.85
CA ASN A 106 3.99 -0.04 9.99
C ASN A 106 3.48 0.35 11.39
N ASP A 107 2.56 -0.43 11.95
CA ASP A 107 2.03 -0.20 13.30
C ASP A 107 3.12 -0.41 14.36
N LEU A 108 3.97 -1.43 14.21
CA LEU A 108 5.16 -1.61 15.05
C LEU A 108 6.15 -0.45 14.96
N ALA A 109 6.38 0.08 13.76
CA ALA A 109 7.24 1.25 13.57
C ALA A 109 6.67 2.49 14.28
N ASN A 110 5.37 2.72 14.18
CA ASN A 110 4.67 3.78 14.91
C ASN A 110 4.76 3.58 16.43
N LEU A 111 4.60 2.35 16.91
CA LEU A 111 4.71 2.01 18.33
C LEU A 111 6.12 2.24 18.86
N ALA A 112 7.15 1.94 18.06
CA ALA A 112 8.53 2.24 18.39
C ALA A 112 8.75 3.74 18.59
N VAL A 113 8.25 4.58 17.67
CA VAL A 113 8.32 6.05 17.79
C VAL A 113 7.56 6.55 19.03
N ALA A 114 6.40 5.98 19.32
CA ALA A 114 5.63 6.34 20.51
C ALA A 114 6.38 5.97 21.80
N ALA A 115 6.98 4.77 21.87
CA ALA A 115 7.78 4.34 23.01
C ALA A 115 9.00 5.25 23.22
N ASP A 116 9.67 5.65 22.14
CA ASP A 116 10.82 6.57 22.20
C ASP A 116 10.41 7.94 22.74
N ARG A 117 9.24 8.46 22.35
CA ARG A 117 8.68 9.72 22.88
C ARG A 117 8.31 9.63 24.35
N LEU A 118 7.69 8.52 24.77
CA LEU A 118 7.33 8.31 26.18
C LEU A 118 8.59 8.23 27.05
N ALA A 119 9.62 7.51 26.62
CA ALA A 119 10.91 7.47 27.31
C ALA A 119 11.57 8.84 27.40
N ALA A 120 11.56 9.62 26.30
CA ALA A 120 12.10 10.98 26.29
C ALA A 120 11.35 11.94 27.23
N SER A 121 10.04 11.74 27.40
CA SER A 121 9.22 12.53 28.35
C SER A 121 9.34 12.09 29.81
N GLY A 122 10.05 11.00 30.10
CA GLY A 122 10.11 10.40 31.44
C GLY A 122 8.88 9.58 31.83
N SER A 123 7.88 9.46 30.95
CA SER A 123 6.65 8.69 31.18
C SER A 123 6.83 7.17 31.05
N LEU A 124 8.00 6.72 30.60
CA LEU A 124 8.34 5.30 30.47
C LEU A 124 9.75 5.08 31.01
N GLU A 125 9.91 4.19 31.98
CA GLU A 125 11.21 3.94 32.57
C GLU A 125 12.18 3.31 31.56
N ARG A 126 13.49 3.55 31.73
CA ARG A 126 14.52 3.03 30.81
C ARG A 126 14.44 1.50 30.65
N ARG A 127 14.17 0.76 31.73
CA ARG A 127 14.05 -0.69 31.69
C ARG A 127 12.83 -1.13 30.87
N GLU A 128 11.70 -0.50 31.08
CA GLU A 128 10.44 -0.78 30.36
C GLU A 128 10.56 -0.42 28.88
N HIS A 129 11.14 0.74 28.57
CA HIS A 129 11.47 1.15 27.20
C HIS A 129 12.33 0.09 26.49
N GLY A 130 13.37 -0.41 27.16
CA GLY A 130 14.22 -1.48 26.63
C GLY A 130 13.46 -2.78 26.33
N LEU A 131 12.53 -3.19 27.23
CA LEU A 131 11.70 -4.37 27.04
C LEU A 131 10.73 -4.20 25.86
N VAL A 132 10.07 -3.04 25.76
CA VAL A 132 9.16 -2.71 24.65
C VAL A 132 9.91 -2.72 23.32
N ARG A 133 11.08 -2.07 23.24
CA ARG A 133 11.92 -2.06 22.03
C ARG A 133 12.33 -3.47 21.61
N LYS A 134 12.71 -4.32 22.57
CA LYS A 134 13.06 -5.72 22.31
C LYS A 134 11.88 -6.52 21.77
N ALA A 135 10.69 -6.35 22.35
CA ALA A 135 9.47 -7.02 21.90
C ALA A 135 9.07 -6.59 20.48
N ILE A 136 9.13 -5.28 20.18
CA ILE A 136 8.86 -4.73 18.84
C ILE A 136 9.83 -5.32 17.82
N ALA A 137 11.13 -5.33 18.11
CA ALA A 137 12.14 -5.88 17.20
C ALA A 137 11.93 -7.39 16.92
N ALA A 138 11.56 -8.16 17.94
CA ALA A 138 11.26 -9.59 17.79
C ALA A 138 10.04 -9.82 16.87
N GLU A 139 8.96 -9.06 17.06
CA GLU A 139 7.76 -9.19 16.24
C GLU A 139 8.00 -8.69 14.81
N GLU A 140 8.74 -7.58 14.63
CA GLU A 140 9.12 -7.10 13.29
C GLU A 140 9.90 -8.18 12.54
N HIS A 141 10.88 -8.84 13.19
CA HIS A 141 11.64 -9.92 12.58
C HIS A 141 10.74 -11.11 12.17
N ARG A 142 9.72 -11.43 12.98
CA ARG A 142 8.73 -12.48 12.67
C ARG A 142 7.88 -12.11 11.45
N LEU A 143 7.35 -10.89 11.41
CA LEU A 143 6.55 -10.36 10.30
C LEU A 143 7.36 -10.32 9.00
N MET A 144 8.62 -9.92 9.11
CA MET A 144 9.53 -9.77 7.98
C MET A 144 9.76 -11.06 7.20
N ARG A 145 9.85 -12.21 7.88
CA ARG A 145 9.92 -13.53 7.23
C ARG A 145 8.67 -13.81 6.38
N ASN A 146 7.50 -13.43 6.87
CA ASN A 146 6.23 -13.59 6.17
C ASN A 146 6.07 -12.64 4.99
N CYS A 147 6.40 -11.35 5.16
CA CYS A 147 6.39 -10.35 4.08
C CYS A 147 7.31 -10.74 2.93
N ARG A 148 8.51 -11.26 3.22
CA ARG A 148 9.45 -11.74 2.20
C ARG A 148 8.86 -12.91 1.39
N ARG A 149 8.22 -13.87 2.05
CA ARG A 149 7.58 -15.03 1.42
C ARG A 149 6.39 -14.61 0.53
N LEU A 150 5.47 -13.81 1.07
CA LEU A 150 4.28 -13.36 0.35
C LEU A 150 4.64 -12.42 -0.81
N GLY A 151 5.61 -11.52 -0.59
CA GLY A 151 6.10 -10.63 -1.64
C GLY A 151 6.60 -11.41 -2.86
N ARG A 152 7.30 -12.54 -2.67
CA ARG A 152 7.73 -13.41 -3.77
C ARG A 152 6.56 -14.04 -4.53
N GLN A 153 5.48 -14.39 -3.83
CA GLN A 153 4.31 -15.04 -4.42
C GLN A 153 3.38 -14.07 -5.16
N VAL A 154 3.39 -12.79 -4.77
CA VAL A 154 2.72 -11.70 -5.49
C VAL A 154 3.60 -11.19 -6.66
N SER A 155 4.91 -11.38 -6.56
CA SER A 155 5.87 -11.14 -7.64
C SER A 155 5.87 -12.32 -8.61
N PHE A 156 4.82 -12.44 -9.43
CA PHE A 156 4.75 -13.49 -10.46
C PHE A 156 6.05 -13.62 -11.26
N LYS A 157 6.60 -14.85 -11.32
CA LYS A 157 7.65 -15.22 -12.28
C LYS A 157 7.26 -14.71 -13.68
N LYS A 158 8.24 -14.20 -14.45
CA LYS A 158 8.17 -14.23 -15.91
C LYS A 158 7.88 -15.69 -16.28
N GLY A 159 6.66 -15.98 -16.75
CA GLY A 159 6.40 -17.22 -17.46
C GLY A 159 7.24 -17.20 -18.73
N ARG A 160 7.99 -18.27 -18.94
CA ARG A 160 8.56 -18.64 -20.23
C ARG A 160 7.44 -18.81 -21.24
#